data_AF-A0A538PFW9-F1
#
_entry.id   AF-A0A538PFW9-F1
#
_cell.length_a   1.000
_cell.length_b   1.000
_cell.length_c   1.000
_cell.angle_alpha   90.00
_cell.angle_beta   90.00
_cell.angle_gamma   90.00
#
_symmetry.space_group_name_H-M   'P 1'
#
loop_
_entity.id
_entity.type
_entity.pdbx_description
1 polymer ?
#
loop_
_entity_poly.entity_id
_entity_poly.type
_entity_poly.pdbx_seq_one_letter_code
_entity_poly.pdbx_strand_id
1 'polypeptide(L)'
;MFKLVVGILKGVILGSALGYGAFALRDATGFDSPWLTYGVIGALVGLAVGRPIWSLLRDKNATAWISILKAAVGFGIGCGLYAIIARAWNPAALLIGGYDIFTWPVTLGGAIGAVYGGFVELDDAIGDDKKPASAPAAQPTPAKKPPQKPSAKA
;
A
#
# COMPACT_ATOMS: atom_id res chain seq x y z
N MET A 1 -5.95 -15.25 6.29
CA MET A 1 -6.75 -15.45 5.06
C MET A 1 -7.60 -14.24 4.70
N PHE A 2 -8.50 -13.77 5.57
CA PHE A 2 -9.38 -12.63 5.27
C PHE A 2 -8.63 -11.35 4.84
N LYS A 3 -7.55 -10.96 5.57
CA LYS A 3 -6.71 -9.82 5.21
C LYS A 3 -6.11 -9.94 3.80
N LEU A 4 -5.56 -11.11 3.44
CA LEU A 4 -5.02 -11.36 2.09
C LEU A 4 -6.07 -11.12 0.99
N VAL A 5 -7.29 -11.63 1.17
CA VAL A 5 -8.39 -11.44 0.22
C VAL A 5 -8.75 -9.96 0.09
N VAL A 6 -8.80 -9.22 1.20
CA VAL A 6 -9.05 -7.78 1.20
C VAL A 6 -7.94 -7.02 0.48
N GLY A 7 -6.67 -7.39 0.69
CA GLY A 7 -5.52 -6.80 0.00
C GLY A 7 -5.56 -7.02 -1.50
N ILE A 8 -5.87 -8.25 -1.92
CA ILE A 8 -6.08 -8.60 -3.33
C ILE A 8 -7.21 -7.77 -3.92
N LEU A 9 -8.38 -7.71 -3.26
CA LEU A 9 -9.55 -7.01 -3.79
C LEU A 9 -9.30 -5.50 -3.95
N LYS A 10 -8.74 -4.84 -2.92
CA LYS A 10 -8.35 -3.42 -3.00
C LYS A 10 -7.32 -3.20 -4.10
N GLY A 11 -6.35 -4.11 -4.19
CA GLY A 11 -5.32 -4.11 -5.22
C GLY A 11 -5.90 -4.20 -6.63
N VAL A 12 -6.82 -5.13 -6.88
CA VAL A 12 -7.54 -5.27 -8.16
C VAL A 12 -8.29 -3.99 -8.48
N ILE A 13 -9.07 -3.46 -7.54
CA ILE A 13 -9.89 -2.26 -7.77
C ILE A 13 -9.01 -1.07 -8.13
N LEU A 14 -7.96 -0.80 -7.36
CA LEU A 14 -7.04 0.31 -7.62
C LEU A 14 -6.25 0.09 -8.91
N GLY A 15 -5.73 -1.11 -9.11
CA GLY A 15 -4.95 -1.47 -10.30
C GLY A 15 -5.76 -1.35 -11.59
N SER A 16 -7.00 -1.85 -11.60
CA SER A 16 -7.89 -1.75 -12.76
C SER A 16 -8.42 -0.35 -12.98
N ALA A 17 -8.73 0.42 -11.93
CA ALA A 17 -9.16 1.81 -12.06
C ALA A 17 -8.06 2.69 -12.67
N LEU A 18 -6.82 2.54 -12.20
CA LEU A 18 -5.65 3.24 -12.74
C LEU A 18 -5.29 2.76 -14.15
N GLY A 19 -5.41 1.45 -14.41
CA GLY A 19 -5.27 0.88 -15.74
C GLY A 19 -6.29 1.43 -16.73
N TYR A 20 -7.54 1.61 -16.30
CA TYR A 20 -8.59 2.26 -17.10
C TYR A 20 -8.28 3.74 -17.32
N GLY A 21 -7.79 4.44 -16.30
CA GLY A 21 -7.31 5.81 -16.44
C GLY A 21 -6.21 5.95 -17.49
N ALA A 22 -5.23 5.04 -17.50
CA ALA A 22 -4.17 5.02 -18.51
C ALA A 22 -4.71 4.69 -19.91
N PHE A 23 -5.65 3.75 -20.00
CA PHE A 23 -6.32 3.42 -21.26
C PHE A 23 -7.07 4.63 -21.84
N ALA A 24 -7.89 5.31 -21.02
CA ALA A 24 -8.63 6.50 -21.44
C ALA A 24 -7.70 7.68 -21.77
N LEU A 25 -6.59 7.83 -21.03
CA LEU A 25 -5.59 8.86 -21.30
C LEU A 25 -4.89 8.62 -22.63
N ARG A 26 -4.56 7.36 -22.94
CA ARG A 26 -3.98 6.98 -24.24
C ARG A 26 -4.92 7.34 -25.38
N ASP A 27 -6.19 7.03 -25.26
CA ASP A 27 -7.18 7.33 -26.29
C ASP A 27 -7.40 8.84 -26.48
N ALA A 28 -7.32 9.63 -25.40
CA ALA A 28 -7.53 11.07 -25.45
C ALA A 28 -6.28 11.87 -25.91
N THR A 29 -5.07 11.40 -25.59
CA THR A 29 -3.84 12.21 -25.75
C THR A 29 -2.74 11.53 -26.55
N GLY A 30 -2.89 10.24 -26.87
CA GLY A 30 -1.83 9.42 -27.47
C GLY A 30 -0.67 9.10 -26.54
N PHE A 31 -0.73 9.49 -25.26
CA PHE A 31 0.31 9.20 -24.28
C PHE A 31 0.27 7.73 -23.87
N ASP A 32 1.30 6.97 -24.25
CA ASP A 32 1.45 5.56 -23.90
C ASP A 32 2.83 5.30 -23.28
N SER A 33 2.86 5.16 -21.95
CA SER A 33 4.07 4.76 -21.22
C SER A 33 3.72 3.61 -20.28
N PRO A 34 3.95 2.36 -20.70
CA PRO A 34 3.66 1.18 -19.87
C PRO A 34 4.44 1.19 -18.56
N TRP A 35 5.72 1.58 -18.61
CA TRP A 35 6.58 1.69 -17.43
C TRP A 35 6.03 2.67 -16.40
N LEU A 36 5.59 3.86 -16.86
CA LEU A 36 5.01 4.85 -15.97
C LEU A 36 3.65 4.39 -15.45
N THR A 37 2.81 3.79 -16.31
CA THR A 37 1.48 3.29 -15.95
C THR A 37 1.56 2.25 -14.84
N TYR A 38 2.34 1.19 -15.04
CA TYR A 38 2.44 0.10 -14.07
C TYR A 38 3.28 0.47 -12.85
N GLY A 39 4.26 1.37 -13.00
CA GLY A 39 4.97 1.97 -11.87
C GLY A 39 4.04 2.80 -10.98
N VAL A 40 3.19 3.67 -11.56
CA VAL A 40 2.22 4.47 -10.79
C VAL A 40 1.17 3.58 -10.14
N ILE A 41 0.71 2.53 -10.82
CA ILE A 41 -0.16 1.50 -10.22
C ILE A 41 0.52 0.89 -9.00
N GLY A 42 1.76 0.43 -9.13
CA GLY A 42 2.53 -0.12 -8.01
C GLY A 42 2.70 0.88 -6.88
N ALA A 43 3.03 2.15 -7.17
CA ALA A 43 3.20 3.18 -6.16
C ALA A 43 1.91 3.44 -5.36
N LEU A 44 0.77 3.58 -6.05
CA LEU A 44 -0.51 3.87 -5.42
C LEU A 44 -1.07 2.66 -4.68
N VAL A 45 -0.91 1.44 -5.21
CA VAL A 45 -1.28 0.21 -4.51
C VAL A 45 -0.42 0.04 -3.25
N GLY A 46 0.90 0.29 -3.34
CA GLY A 46 1.80 0.21 -2.19
C GLY A 46 1.51 1.24 -1.10
N LEU A 47 0.97 2.41 -1.48
CA LEU A 47 0.58 3.46 -0.54
C LEU A 47 -0.80 3.19 0.10
N ALA A 48 -1.75 2.68 -0.69
CA ALA A 48 -3.16 2.62 -0.32
C ALA A 48 -3.63 1.24 0.19
N VAL A 49 -2.91 0.16 -0.13
CA VAL A 49 -3.20 -1.20 0.36
C VAL A 49 -2.35 -1.47 1.61
N GLY A 50 -2.92 -2.14 2.62
CA GLY A 50 -2.33 -2.27 3.95
C GLY A 50 -2.90 -1.26 4.96
N ARG A 51 -2.04 -0.76 5.85
CA ARG A 51 -2.42 0.19 6.90
C ARG A 51 -2.93 1.50 6.29
N PRO A 52 -4.08 2.02 6.74
CA PRO A 52 -4.64 3.25 6.20
C PRO A 52 -3.65 4.41 6.39
N ILE A 53 -3.44 5.17 5.31
CA ILE A 53 -2.56 6.37 5.29
C ILE A 53 -2.86 7.30 6.47
N TRP A 54 -4.10 7.34 6.96
CA TRP A 54 -4.54 8.09 8.14
C TRP A 54 -3.84 7.69 9.45
N SER A 55 -3.41 6.44 9.60
CA SER A 55 -2.60 5.98 10.73
C SER A 55 -1.16 6.48 10.65
N LEU A 56 -0.66 6.74 9.44
CA LEU A 56 0.69 7.24 9.17
C LEU A 56 0.73 8.78 9.22
N LEU A 57 -0.34 9.43 8.77
CA LEU A 57 -0.46 10.90 8.74
C LEU A 57 -0.59 11.55 10.12
N ARG A 58 -0.88 10.77 11.16
CA ARG A 58 -1.04 11.27 12.53
C ARG A 58 0.29 11.65 13.20
N ASP A 59 1.42 11.16 12.69
CA ASP A 59 2.79 11.57 13.07
C ASP A 59 3.46 12.35 11.92
N LYS A 60 3.65 13.66 12.08
CA LYS A 60 3.78 14.60 10.95
C LYS A 60 5.15 14.70 10.26
N ASN A 61 6.28 14.37 10.91
CA ASN A 61 7.61 14.68 10.34
C ASN A 61 8.39 13.46 9.82
N ALA A 62 8.36 12.32 10.48
CA ALA A 62 9.08 11.14 10.00
C ALA A 62 8.35 10.42 8.85
N THR A 63 7.04 10.63 8.74
CA THR A 63 6.18 9.75 7.94
C THR A 63 6.04 10.15 6.48
N ALA A 64 6.32 11.40 6.11
CA ALA A 64 6.35 11.83 4.71
C ALA A 64 7.45 11.09 3.94
N TRP A 65 8.64 10.97 4.54
CA TRP A 65 9.76 10.24 3.93
C TRP A 65 9.47 8.75 3.77
N ILE A 66 8.83 8.15 4.78
CA ILE A 66 8.41 6.74 4.76
C ILE A 66 7.36 6.50 3.67
N SER A 67 6.43 7.45 3.48
CA SER A 67 5.40 7.38 2.45
C SER A 67 6.01 7.48 1.04
N ILE A 68 6.97 8.41 0.85
CA ILE A 68 7.72 8.55 -0.40
C ILE A 68 8.51 7.28 -0.69
N LEU A 69 9.21 6.72 0.31
CA LEU A 69 9.98 5.49 0.14
C LEU A 69 9.07 4.31 -0.21
N LYS A 70 7.90 4.18 0.45
CA LYS A 70 6.94 3.12 0.16
C LYS A 70 6.36 3.26 -1.25
N ALA A 71 6.07 4.49 -1.69
CA ALA A 71 5.64 4.77 -3.06
C ALA A 71 6.75 4.44 -4.08
N ALA A 72 8.01 4.80 -3.80
CA ALA A 72 9.14 4.51 -4.68
C ALA A 72 9.42 3.00 -4.79
N VAL A 73 9.32 2.26 -3.67
CA VAL A 73 9.43 0.80 -3.66
C VAL A 73 8.26 0.18 -4.43
N GLY A 74 7.03 0.65 -4.21
CA GLY A 74 5.86 0.22 -4.96
C GLY A 74 6.00 0.47 -6.46
N PHE A 75 6.57 1.63 -6.84
CA PHE A 75 6.88 1.97 -8.22
C PHE A 75 7.87 0.97 -8.83
N GLY A 76 8.96 0.69 -8.12
CA GLY A 76 9.97 -0.29 -8.54
C GLY A 76 9.37 -1.69 -8.71
N ILE A 77 8.50 -2.13 -7.80
CA ILE A 77 7.82 -3.42 -7.89
C ILE A 77 6.85 -3.46 -9.07
N GLY A 78 6.07 -2.40 -9.30
CA GLY A 78 5.17 -2.29 -10.44
C GLY A 78 5.91 -2.38 -11.78
N CYS A 79 7.01 -1.62 -11.92
CA CYS A 79 7.91 -1.70 -13.07
C CYS A 79 8.55 -3.09 -13.22
N GLY A 80 8.97 -3.70 -12.12
CA GLY A 80 9.60 -5.03 -12.10
C GLY A 80 8.65 -6.14 -12.53
N LEU A 81 7.41 -6.12 -12.02
CA LEU A 81 6.36 -7.05 -12.43
C LEU A 81 6.03 -6.89 -13.91
N TYR A 82 5.90 -5.65 -14.39
CA TYR A 82 5.74 -5.39 -15.81
C TYR A 82 6.92 -5.91 -16.64
N ALA A 83 8.16 -5.70 -16.21
CA ALA A 83 9.35 -6.18 -16.92
C ALA A 83 9.39 -7.71 -17.04
N ILE A 84 8.98 -8.42 -15.97
CA ILE A 84 8.88 -9.88 -15.98
C ILE A 84 7.83 -10.31 -17.00
N ILE A 85 6.64 -9.70 -16.98
CA ILE A 85 5.54 -10.06 -17.88
C ILE A 85 5.90 -9.73 -19.33
N ALA A 86 6.46 -8.55 -19.59
CA ALA A 86 6.91 -8.13 -20.91
C ALA A 86 8.03 -9.02 -21.47
N ARG A 87 8.84 -9.63 -20.60
CA ARG A 87 9.91 -10.56 -21.01
C ARG A 87 9.44 -12.00 -21.14
N ALA A 88 8.50 -12.43 -20.29
CA ALA A 88 8.07 -13.82 -20.20
C ALA A 88 6.85 -14.13 -21.08
N TRP A 89 6.06 -13.11 -21.46
CA TRP A 89 4.78 -13.30 -22.13
C TRP A 89 4.79 -12.76 -23.57
N ASN A 90 4.33 -13.58 -24.51
CA ASN A 90 4.07 -13.15 -25.88
C ASN A 90 2.58 -12.71 -26.01
N PRO A 91 2.30 -11.46 -26.41
CA PRO A 91 0.98 -10.81 -26.32
C PRO A 91 -0.11 -11.30 -27.30
N ALA A 92 0.05 -12.49 -27.88
CA ALA A 92 -0.89 -13.03 -28.87
C ALA A 92 -1.81 -14.13 -28.32
N ALA A 93 -1.79 -14.40 -27.01
CA ALA A 93 -2.37 -15.64 -26.48
C ALA A 93 -3.88 -15.59 -26.22
N LEU A 94 -4.49 -14.43 -25.96
CA LEU A 94 -5.91 -14.36 -25.55
C LEU A 94 -6.54 -12.99 -25.80
N LEU A 95 -7.24 -12.88 -26.94
CA LEU A 95 -7.98 -11.68 -27.33
C LEU A 95 -9.45 -11.81 -26.92
N ILE A 96 -9.97 -10.82 -26.18
CA ILE A 96 -11.41 -10.66 -25.92
C ILE A 96 -11.82 -9.26 -26.36
N GLY A 97 -12.81 -9.18 -27.26
CA GLY A 97 -13.32 -7.89 -27.75
C GLY A 97 -12.27 -7.04 -28.48
N GLY A 98 -11.24 -7.66 -29.08
CA GLY A 98 -10.15 -6.96 -29.77
C GLY A 98 -8.99 -6.51 -28.87
N TYR A 99 -9.08 -6.75 -27.56
CA TYR A 99 -8.01 -6.45 -26.60
C TYR A 99 -7.32 -7.73 -26.15
N ASP A 100 -6.00 -7.71 -26.10
CA ASP A 100 -5.24 -8.78 -25.44
C ASP A 100 -5.33 -8.58 -23.92
N ILE A 101 -5.96 -9.53 -23.24
CA ILE A 101 -6.22 -9.47 -21.79
C ILE A 101 -4.91 -9.39 -21.01
N PHE A 102 -3.82 -9.96 -21.54
CA PHE A 102 -2.55 -10.01 -20.82
C PHE A 102 -1.74 -8.72 -20.92
N THR A 103 -2.03 -7.88 -21.92
CA THR A 103 -1.37 -6.58 -22.10
C THR A 103 -2.29 -5.38 -21.93
N TRP A 104 -3.61 -5.59 -21.87
CA TRP A 104 -4.56 -4.52 -21.68
C TRP A 104 -4.36 -3.85 -20.30
N PRO A 105 -4.16 -2.52 -20.24
CA PRO A 105 -3.80 -1.85 -18.99
C PRO A 105 -4.77 -2.07 -17.83
N VAL A 106 -6.06 -2.26 -18.12
CA VAL A 106 -7.10 -2.50 -17.10
C VAL A 106 -6.90 -3.84 -16.39
N THR A 107 -6.69 -4.90 -17.16
CA THR A 107 -6.58 -6.28 -16.65
C THR A 107 -5.18 -6.54 -16.12
N LEU A 108 -4.14 -6.08 -16.83
CA LEU A 108 -2.76 -6.18 -16.37
C LEU A 108 -2.52 -5.31 -15.13
N GLY A 109 -3.07 -4.08 -15.11
CA GLY A 109 -3.04 -3.21 -13.93
C GLY A 109 -3.75 -3.84 -12.74
N GLY A 110 -4.93 -4.43 -12.97
CA GLY A 110 -5.66 -5.20 -11.95
C GLY A 110 -4.88 -6.38 -11.41
N ALA A 111 -4.21 -7.15 -12.27
CA ALA A 111 -3.40 -8.30 -11.87
C ALA A 111 -2.16 -7.90 -11.07
N ILE A 112 -1.42 -6.87 -11.51
CA ILE A 112 -0.28 -6.32 -10.76
C ILE A 112 -0.76 -5.79 -9.40
N GLY A 113 -1.88 -5.06 -9.38
CA GLY A 113 -2.50 -4.57 -8.17
C GLY A 113 -2.94 -5.69 -7.23
N ALA A 114 -3.52 -6.78 -7.75
CA ALA A 114 -3.92 -7.96 -6.98
C ALA A 114 -2.73 -8.61 -6.26
N VAL A 115 -1.67 -8.90 -7.01
CA VAL A 115 -0.47 -9.57 -6.51
C VAL A 115 0.23 -8.70 -5.48
N TYR A 116 0.47 -7.43 -5.83
CA TYR A 116 1.18 -6.53 -4.94
C TYR A 116 0.34 -6.11 -3.73
N GLY A 117 -0.95 -5.83 -3.92
CA GLY A 117 -1.88 -5.49 -2.83
C GLY A 117 -2.06 -6.65 -1.85
N GLY A 118 -2.16 -7.89 -2.35
CA GLY A 118 -2.16 -9.07 -1.50
C GLY A 118 -0.87 -9.20 -0.68
N PHE A 119 0.29 -8.96 -1.31
CA PHE A 119 1.58 -8.98 -0.63
C PHE A 119 1.68 -7.90 0.47
N VAL A 120 1.33 -6.66 0.17
CA VAL A 120 1.43 -5.54 1.12
C VAL A 120 0.51 -5.73 2.32
N GLU A 121 -0.73 -6.16 2.10
CA GLU A 121 -1.68 -6.39 3.20
C GLU A 121 -1.29 -7.60 4.05
N LEU A 122 -0.65 -8.62 3.45
CA LEU A 122 -0.10 -9.76 4.19
C LEU A 122 1.13 -9.36 5.02
N ASP A 123 2.06 -8.58 4.44
CA ASP A 123 3.24 -8.06 5.12
C ASP A 123 2.87 -7.20 6.34
N ASP A 124 1.92 -6.27 6.15
CA ASP A 124 1.41 -5.43 7.24
C ASP A 124 0.72 -6.27 8.32
N ALA A 125 -0.01 -7.34 7.96
CA ALA A 125 -0.66 -8.23 8.92
C ALA A 125 0.35 -8.97 9.81
N ILE A 126 1.45 -9.46 9.25
CA ILE A 126 2.51 -10.15 9.99
C ILE A 126 3.25 -9.20 10.94
N GLY A 127 3.38 -7.93 10.56
CA GLY A 127 3.96 -6.88 11.40
C GLY A 127 3.14 -6.55 12.64
N ASP A 128 1.82 -6.67 12.58
CA ASP A 128 0.92 -6.48 13.73
C ASP A 128 1.05 -7.60 14.77
N ASP A 129 1.15 -8.86 14.32
CA ASP A 129 1.23 -10.03 15.21
C ASP A 129 2.54 -10.07 16.02
N LYS A 130 3.57 -9.36 15.56
CA LYS A 130 4.88 -9.26 16.24
C LYS A 130 5.01 -8.07 17.18
N LYS A 131 4.04 -7.14 17.23
CA LYS A 131 4.04 -6.11 18.26
C LYS A 131 3.52 -6.71 19.57
N PRO A 132 4.33 -6.80 20.65
CA PRO A 132 3.76 -7.09 21.95
C PRO A 132 2.73 -5.99 22.24
N ALA A 133 1.52 -6.41 22.64
CA ALA A 133 0.48 -5.52 23.11
C ALA A 133 1.14 -4.49 24.03
N SER A 134 1.02 -3.21 23.67
CA SER A 134 1.51 -2.12 24.50
C SER A 134 0.92 -2.37 25.88
N ALA A 135 1.78 -2.61 26.87
CA ALA A 135 1.34 -2.77 28.24
C ALA A 135 0.37 -1.62 28.56
N PRO A 136 -0.81 -1.89 29.17
CA PRO A 136 -1.77 -0.85 29.46
C PRO A 136 -1.04 0.26 30.20
N ALA A 137 -1.15 1.48 29.66
CA ALA A 137 -0.50 2.67 30.18
C ALA A 137 -0.66 2.68 31.70
N ALA A 138 0.47 2.55 32.42
CA ALA A 138 0.49 2.64 33.86
C ALA A 138 -0.20 3.95 34.23
N GLN A 139 -1.36 3.84 34.88
CA GLN A 139 -2.03 4.98 35.47
C GLN A 139 -1.01 5.71 36.35
N PRO A 140 -0.87 7.04 36.24
CA PRO A 140 0.05 7.76 37.10
C PRO A 140 -0.40 7.57 38.54
N THR A 141 0.41 6.85 39.32
CA THR A 141 0.23 6.66 40.75
C THR A 141 0.10 8.05 41.40
N PRO A 142 -0.95 8.34 42.18
CA PRO A 142 -1.08 9.64 42.82
C PRO A 142 0.12 9.88 43.75
N ALA A 143 0.81 11.00 43.53
CA ALA A 143 1.97 11.38 44.32
C ALA A 143 1.63 11.40 45.82
N LYS A 144 2.35 10.59 46.62
CA LYS A 144 2.31 10.65 48.08
C LYS A 144 2.69 12.09 48.51
N LYS A 145 1.77 12.76 49.20
CA LYS A 145 2.03 14.04 49.88
C LYS A 145 3.25 13.90 50.82
N PRO A 146 4.17 14.88 50.87
CA PRO A 146 5.30 14.84 51.79
C PRO A 146 4.83 14.93 53.25
N PRO A 147 5.56 14.30 54.19
CA PRO A 147 5.19 14.27 55.60
C PRO A 147 5.25 15.68 56.23
N GLN A 148 4.14 16.12 56.81
CA GLN A 148 4.10 17.31 57.66
C GLN A 148 4.92 17.06 58.93
N LYS A 149 5.96 17.87 59.16
CA LYS A 149 6.70 17.90 60.43
C LYS A 149 5.74 18.29 61.57
N PRO A 150 5.80 17.64 62.74
CA PRO A 150 5.08 18.11 63.91
C PRO A 150 5.68 19.44 64.37
N SER A 151 4.84 20.48 64.43
CA SER A 151 5.17 21.72 65.15
C SER A 151 5.23 21.39 66.64
N ALA A 152 6.43 21.42 67.20
CA ALA A 152 6.61 21.49 68.65
C ALA A 152 5.98 22.80 69.14
N LYS A 153 5.06 22.72 70.09
CA LYS A 153 4.69 23.84 70.95
C LYS A 153 5.22 23.58 72.35
N ALA A 154 5.93 24.60 72.85
CA ALA A 154 6.35 24.79 74.22
C ALA A 154 5.14 25.02 75.15
#